data_AF-A0A919UQR1-F1
#
_entry.id   AF-A0A919UQR1-F1
#
_cell.length_a   1.000
_cell.length_b   1.000
_cell.length_c   1.000
_cell.angle_alpha   90.00
_cell.angle_beta   90.00
_cell.angle_gamma   90.00
#
_symmetry.space_group_name_H-M   'P 1'
#
loop_
_entity.id
_entity.type
_entity.pdbx_description
1 polymer ?
#
loop_
_entity_poly.entity_id
_entity_poly.type
_entity_poly.pdbx_seq_one_letter_code
_entity_poly.pdbx_strand_id
1 'polypeptide(L)'
;MEGGSPGAAAWLAVSLVSLSTLVGAWLARRHARRVTVWLAVSSALMLVTAVVDLLPDAWHEAVEKGVPLWGMGLAIGLGFLVVTYFTRKEHVHTSDPPAGRHAPGLHRRIKEMAAAALFGGVGTAAALTVHRVIEGATLALSASAVVVIALVIHSAGEGLAIVALLDMAGQRLTPLLLVACASPLVGMAIGMVSPMPSRAVPILLGVATGILSRTALLGLKLAASRHEDGRVPRRHVLTAATVAATVALSISAVQWIPGHAPGAERPTVLGRVVARPRPNPAPTPPSFRDKRQLRGAFVSGALSLAQLFARTDRLTRRIRVAWLLRGHPRYDQGDIADLLFFAGIGPDHTIGDLDDRQRAELLAELS
;
A
#
# COMPACT_ATOMS: atom_id res chain seq x y z
N MET A 1 5.64 18.36 21.88
CA MET A 1 6.07 18.08 20.49
C MET A 1 4.92 18.52 19.59
N GLU A 2 4.73 19.83 19.50
CA GLU A 2 5.20 20.68 18.39
C GLU A 2 4.35 20.46 17.14
N GLY A 3 3.50 21.44 16.85
CA GLY A 3 2.61 21.50 15.69
C GLY A 3 3.37 21.73 14.39
N GLY A 4 4.29 20.81 14.06
CA GLY A 4 4.83 20.70 12.72
C GLY A 4 3.66 20.47 11.76
N SER A 5 3.64 21.23 10.67
CA SER A 5 2.65 20.99 9.62
C SER A 5 2.75 19.51 9.21
N PRO A 6 1.64 18.76 9.09
CA PRO A 6 1.68 17.33 8.76
C PRO A 6 2.48 17.04 7.48
N GLY A 7 2.61 18.02 6.59
CA GLY A 7 3.53 17.95 5.45
C GLY A 7 5.00 17.84 5.84
N ALA A 8 5.49 18.58 6.84
CA ALA A 8 6.91 18.58 7.22
C ALA A 8 7.40 17.20 7.66
N ALA A 9 6.59 16.46 8.42
CA ALA A 9 6.93 15.10 8.84
C ALA A 9 7.02 14.13 7.65
N ALA A 10 6.08 14.22 6.70
CA ALA A 10 6.09 13.41 5.49
C ALA A 10 7.33 13.73 4.61
N TRP A 11 7.65 15.02 4.42
CA TRP A 11 8.84 15.45 3.68
C TRP A 11 10.13 14.95 4.33
N LEU A 12 10.24 15.01 5.66
CA LEU A 12 11.40 14.48 6.39
C LEU A 12 11.51 12.96 6.23
N ALA A 13 10.40 12.23 6.37
CA ALA A 13 10.38 10.77 6.20
C ALA A 13 10.82 10.35 4.79
N VAL A 14 10.26 10.98 3.76
CA VAL A 14 10.60 10.67 2.36
C VAL A 14 12.04 11.07 2.04
N SER A 15 12.53 12.19 2.58
CA SER A 15 13.94 12.59 2.44
C SER A 15 14.87 11.57 3.09
N LEU A 16 14.54 11.08 4.28
CA LEU A 16 15.32 10.08 5.00
C LEU A 16 15.36 8.75 4.24
N VAL A 17 14.23 8.32 3.68
CA VAL A 17 14.10 7.13 2.82
C VAL A 17 14.93 7.26 1.54
N SER A 18 14.89 8.43 0.90
CA SER A 18 15.67 8.72 -0.32
C SER A 18 17.18 8.74 -0.03
N LEU A 19 17.59 9.38 1.07
CA LEU A 19 18.99 9.39 1.53
C LEU A 19 19.47 8.00 1.91
N SER A 20 18.63 7.20 2.56
CA SER A 20 18.96 5.82 2.92
C SER A 20 19.30 4.97 1.69
N THR A 21 18.57 5.17 0.59
CA THR A 21 18.83 4.51 -0.70
C THR A 21 20.17 4.90 -1.28
N LEU A 22 20.52 6.19 -1.25
CA LEU A 22 21.84 6.67 -1.67
C LEU A 22 22.95 6.09 -0.81
N VAL A 23 22.75 6.02 0.51
CA VAL A 23 23.72 5.42 1.46
C VAL A 23 23.90 3.94 1.16
N GLY A 24 22.81 3.20 0.92
CA GLY A 24 22.84 1.81 0.50
C GLY A 24 23.63 1.62 -0.81
N ALA A 25 23.32 2.42 -1.83
CA ALA A 25 24.02 2.39 -3.11
C ALA A 25 25.52 2.71 -2.96
N TRP A 26 25.86 3.72 -2.16
CA TRP A 26 27.25 4.09 -1.88
C TRP A 26 28.00 2.98 -1.14
N LEU A 27 27.37 2.35 -0.14
CA LEU A 27 27.92 1.22 0.61
C LEU A 27 28.21 0.02 -0.31
N ALA A 28 27.31 -0.27 -1.25
CA ALA A 28 27.51 -1.35 -2.23
C ALA A 28 28.77 -1.11 -3.07
N ARG A 29 28.96 0.12 -3.57
CA ARG A 29 30.14 0.47 -4.37
C ARG A 29 31.44 0.34 -3.56
N ARG A 30 31.42 0.74 -2.30
CA ARG A 30 32.63 0.73 -1.45
C ARG A 30 32.99 -0.67 -0.93
N HIS A 31 32.00 -1.56 -0.75
CA HIS A 31 32.19 -2.86 -0.11
C HIS A 31 31.75 -4.03 -0.98
N ALA A 32 32.11 -4.03 -2.28
CA ALA A 32 31.71 -5.06 -3.26
C ALA A 32 31.85 -6.51 -2.75
N ARG A 33 32.90 -6.82 -1.98
CA ARG A 33 33.11 -8.17 -1.39
C ARG A 33 32.06 -8.58 -0.36
N ARG A 34 31.47 -7.63 0.38
CA ARG A 34 30.45 -7.90 1.41
C ARG A 34 29.02 -7.75 0.88
N VAL A 35 28.85 -7.27 -0.35
CA VAL A 35 27.53 -7.02 -0.96
C VAL A 35 26.64 -8.27 -0.92
N THR A 36 27.19 -9.47 -1.14
CA THR A 36 26.39 -10.70 -1.14
C THR A 36 25.73 -10.97 0.23
N VAL A 37 26.43 -10.70 1.34
CA VAL A 37 25.89 -10.89 2.70
C VAL A 37 24.80 -9.86 2.96
N TRP A 38 25.05 -8.60 2.64
CA TRP A 38 24.07 -7.54 2.80
C TRP A 38 22.83 -7.74 1.92
N LEU A 39 23.01 -8.23 0.70
CA LEU A 39 21.93 -8.59 -0.21
C LEU A 39 21.07 -9.72 0.38
N ALA A 40 21.69 -10.76 0.94
CA ALA A 40 20.96 -11.85 1.59
C ALA A 40 20.13 -11.35 2.78
N VAL A 41 20.75 -10.55 3.66
CA VAL A 41 20.07 -9.95 4.83
C VAL A 41 18.91 -9.07 4.38
N SER A 42 19.14 -8.15 3.44
CA SER A 42 18.11 -7.24 2.91
C SER A 42 16.97 -8.01 2.25
N SER A 43 17.28 -9.03 1.44
CA SER A 43 16.27 -9.85 0.78
C SER A 43 15.42 -10.62 1.80
N ALA A 44 16.05 -11.17 2.85
CA ALA A 44 15.34 -11.87 3.90
C ALA A 44 14.43 -10.92 4.71
N LEU A 45 14.93 -9.74 5.09
CA LEU A 45 14.13 -8.72 5.77
C LEU A 45 12.94 -8.27 4.91
N MET A 46 13.17 -8.05 3.62
CA MET A 46 12.13 -7.67 2.67
C MET A 46 11.03 -8.73 2.54
N LEU A 47 11.41 -10.01 2.51
CA LEU A 47 10.45 -11.12 2.51
C LEU A 47 9.64 -11.15 3.80
N VAL A 48 10.30 -10.96 4.95
CA VAL A 48 9.63 -10.91 6.25
C VAL A 48 8.64 -9.75 6.29
N THR A 49 9.01 -8.54 5.87
CA THR A 49 8.10 -7.39 5.80
C THR A 49 6.91 -7.67 4.88
N ALA A 50 7.12 -8.27 3.71
CA ALA A 50 6.03 -8.60 2.80
C ALA A 50 5.02 -9.58 3.43
N VAL A 51 5.50 -10.58 4.19
CA VAL A 51 4.67 -11.67 4.74
C VAL A 51 4.07 -11.34 6.11
N VAL A 52 4.78 -10.62 6.96
CA VAL A 52 4.38 -10.36 8.36
C VAL A 52 3.70 -9.00 8.53
N ASP A 53 3.99 -8.04 7.64
CA ASP A 53 3.45 -6.68 7.74
C ASP A 53 2.38 -6.45 6.66
N LEU A 54 2.79 -6.47 5.39
CA LEU A 54 1.90 -6.08 4.30
C LEU A 54 0.79 -7.09 4.02
N LEU A 55 1.08 -8.39 4.08
CA LEU A 55 0.09 -9.43 3.80
C LEU A 55 -1.05 -9.44 4.84
N PRO A 56 -0.78 -9.42 6.16
CA PRO A 56 -1.84 -9.31 7.15
C PRO A 56 -2.62 -8.01 7.02
N ASP A 57 -1.96 -6.88 6.79
CA ASP A 57 -2.65 -5.60 6.63
C ASP A 57 -3.56 -5.59 5.40
N ALA A 58 -3.08 -6.09 4.26
CA ALA A 58 -3.89 -6.24 3.05
C ALA A 58 -5.12 -7.12 3.29
N TRP A 59 -4.95 -8.20 4.05
CA TRP A 59 -6.04 -9.11 4.40
C TRP A 59 -7.09 -8.44 5.29
N HIS A 60 -6.67 -7.78 6.37
CA HIS A 60 -7.58 -7.10 7.29
C HIS A 60 -8.34 -5.98 6.60
N GLU A 61 -7.66 -5.16 5.79
CA GLU A 61 -8.30 -4.10 4.99
C GLU A 61 -9.24 -4.67 3.93
N ALA A 62 -8.88 -5.78 3.29
CA ALA A 62 -9.77 -6.42 2.33
C ALA A 62 -11.08 -6.87 2.99
N VAL A 63 -11.00 -7.52 4.15
CA VAL A 63 -12.16 -7.94 4.94
C VAL A 63 -12.99 -6.74 5.40
N GLU A 64 -12.34 -5.71 5.95
CA GLU A 64 -13.01 -4.52 6.46
C GLU A 64 -13.73 -3.74 5.35
N LYS A 65 -13.11 -3.58 4.18
CA LYS A 65 -13.67 -2.81 3.05
C LYS A 65 -14.55 -3.65 2.12
N GLY A 66 -14.79 -4.92 2.45
CA GLY A 66 -15.61 -5.84 1.65
C GLY A 66 -15.00 -6.17 0.28
N VAL A 67 -13.67 -6.09 0.14
CA VAL A 67 -12.97 -6.53 -1.07
C VAL A 67 -12.85 -8.05 -1.02
N PRO A 68 -13.26 -8.77 -2.08
CA PRO A 68 -13.18 -10.22 -2.08
C PRO A 68 -11.72 -10.69 -1.99
N LEU A 69 -11.47 -11.69 -1.13
CA LEU A 69 -10.13 -12.23 -0.88
C LEU A 69 -9.45 -12.79 -2.13
N TRP A 70 -10.23 -13.31 -3.10
CA TRP A 70 -9.69 -13.74 -4.39
C TRP A 70 -9.13 -12.56 -5.20
N GLY A 71 -9.73 -11.38 -5.09
CA GLY A 71 -9.25 -10.16 -5.74
C GLY A 71 -7.90 -9.71 -5.17
N MET A 72 -7.75 -9.81 -3.85
CA MET A 72 -6.45 -9.59 -3.19
C MET A 72 -5.41 -10.64 -3.62
N GLY A 73 -5.78 -11.92 -3.67
CA GLY A 73 -4.91 -12.99 -4.17
C GLY A 73 -4.45 -12.77 -5.61
N LEU A 74 -5.34 -12.33 -6.50
CA LEU A 74 -5.00 -11.96 -7.87
C LEU A 74 -4.05 -10.75 -7.91
N ALA A 75 -4.25 -9.76 -7.04
CA ALA A 75 -3.36 -8.60 -6.95
C ALA A 75 -1.94 -9.00 -6.54
N ILE A 76 -1.80 -9.88 -5.53
CA ILE A 76 -0.51 -10.47 -5.12
C ILE A 76 0.11 -11.25 -6.28
N GLY A 77 -0.65 -12.13 -6.92
CA GLY A 77 -0.21 -12.91 -8.06
C GLY A 77 0.25 -12.03 -9.23
N LEU A 78 -0.48 -10.96 -9.52
CA LEU A 78 -0.16 -10.00 -10.59
C LEU A 78 1.14 -9.26 -10.29
N GLY A 79 1.30 -8.70 -9.08
CA GLY A 79 2.54 -8.02 -8.67
C GLY A 79 3.75 -8.95 -8.78
N PHE A 80 3.61 -10.19 -8.31
CA PHE A 80 4.64 -11.21 -8.42
C PHE A 80 4.97 -11.56 -9.89
N LEU A 81 3.93 -11.71 -10.72
CA LEU A 81 4.08 -12.11 -12.12
C LEU A 81 4.68 -11.00 -12.97
N VAL A 82 4.37 -9.73 -12.70
CA VAL A 82 4.98 -8.57 -13.36
C VAL A 82 6.50 -8.57 -13.13
N VAL A 83 6.96 -8.69 -11.89
CA VAL A 83 8.40 -8.78 -11.60
C VAL A 83 9.00 -10.03 -12.21
N THR A 84 8.29 -11.17 -12.15
CA THR A 84 8.74 -12.41 -12.77
C THR A 84 8.93 -12.24 -14.28
N TYR A 85 7.97 -11.64 -14.97
CA TYR A 85 8.02 -11.39 -16.40
C TYR A 85 9.22 -10.53 -16.78
N PHE A 86 9.44 -9.43 -16.04
CA PHE A 86 10.61 -8.57 -16.22
C PHE A 86 11.93 -9.18 -15.76
N THR A 87 11.94 -10.38 -15.16
CA THR A 87 13.17 -11.05 -14.69
C THR A 87 13.38 -12.43 -15.33
N ARG A 88 12.46 -12.91 -16.19
CA ARG A 88 12.43 -14.30 -16.70
C ARG A 88 13.45 -14.62 -17.80
N LYS A 89 14.21 -13.65 -18.33
CA LYS A 89 15.06 -13.88 -19.51
C LYS A 89 16.55 -13.62 -19.28
N GLU A 90 17.21 -14.50 -18.53
CA GLU A 90 18.66 -14.73 -18.64
C GLU A 90 18.99 -16.22 -18.39
N HIS A 91 18.56 -17.10 -19.28
CA HIS A 91 19.21 -18.42 -19.50
C HIS A 91 19.53 -18.54 -20.98
N VAL A 92 20.32 -17.62 -21.51
CA VAL A 92 21.09 -17.92 -22.71
C VAL A 92 22.34 -18.61 -22.18
N HIS A 93 22.42 -19.93 -22.38
CA HIS A 93 23.68 -20.65 -22.24
C HIS A 93 24.73 -19.93 -23.09
N THR A 94 25.63 -19.20 -22.45
CA THR A 94 26.97 -19.02 -22.99
C THR A 94 27.65 -20.37 -22.89
N SER A 95 27.31 -21.25 -23.83
CA SER A 95 28.16 -22.39 -24.17
C SER A 95 29.49 -21.78 -24.62
N ASP A 96 30.57 -22.08 -23.91
CA ASP A 96 31.92 -21.78 -24.37
C ASP A 96 32.06 -22.28 -25.81
N PRO A 97 32.32 -21.39 -26.80
CA PRO A 97 32.62 -21.87 -28.13
C PRO A 97 34.00 -22.55 -28.07
N PRO A 98 34.13 -23.81 -28.53
CA PRO A 98 35.44 -24.42 -28.69
C PRO A 98 36.30 -23.53 -29.60
N ALA A 99 37.58 -23.41 -29.23
CA ALA A 99 38.57 -22.60 -29.90
C ALA A 99 38.58 -22.86 -31.42
N GLY A 100 37.87 -22.01 -32.17
CA GLY A 100 37.73 -22.11 -33.61
C GLY A 100 37.50 -20.73 -34.16
N ARG A 101 38.60 -20.07 -34.56
CA ARG A 101 38.60 -18.83 -35.33
C ARG A 101 37.53 -18.95 -36.42
N HIS A 102 36.49 -18.12 -36.42
CA HIS A 102 35.79 -17.57 -37.58
C HIS A 102 34.89 -16.42 -37.09
N ALA A 103 35.09 -15.23 -37.65
CA ALA A 103 34.37 -14.01 -37.28
C ALA A 103 33.15 -13.82 -38.19
N PRO A 104 31.94 -14.12 -37.69
CA PRO A 104 30.80 -13.24 -37.95
C PRO A 104 29.92 -13.15 -36.70
N GLY A 105 29.85 -11.99 -36.03
CA GLY A 105 29.00 -11.94 -34.83
C GLY A 105 28.85 -10.64 -34.04
N LEU A 106 29.39 -9.49 -34.48
CA LEU A 106 29.26 -8.24 -33.73
C LEU A 106 27.78 -7.83 -33.54
N HIS A 107 26.94 -8.06 -34.55
CA HIS A 107 25.53 -7.67 -34.52
C HIS A 107 24.67 -8.57 -33.61
N ARG A 108 25.00 -9.88 -33.54
CA ARG A 108 24.34 -10.82 -32.64
C ARG A 108 24.72 -10.53 -31.18
N ARG A 109 25.99 -10.22 -30.92
CA ARG A 109 26.47 -9.81 -29.58
C ARG A 109 25.81 -8.52 -29.10
N ILE A 110 25.66 -7.52 -29.98
CA ILE A 110 24.99 -6.27 -29.63
C ILE A 110 23.50 -6.52 -29.36
N LYS A 111 22.82 -7.38 -30.13
CA LYS A 111 21.40 -7.70 -29.91
C LYS A 111 21.18 -8.53 -28.65
N GLU A 112 22.06 -9.47 -28.34
CA GLU A 112 22.03 -10.26 -27.10
C GLU A 112 22.38 -9.42 -25.87
N MET A 113 23.38 -8.53 -25.95
CA MET A 113 23.70 -7.57 -24.88
C MET A 113 22.59 -6.53 -24.70
N ALA A 114 21.97 -6.03 -25.77
CA ALA A 114 20.85 -5.12 -25.69
C ALA A 114 19.62 -5.80 -25.07
N ALA A 115 19.36 -7.07 -25.41
CA ALA A 115 18.28 -7.84 -24.80
C ALA A 115 18.55 -8.13 -23.31
N ALA A 116 19.77 -8.53 -22.92
CA ALA A 116 20.13 -8.73 -21.51
C ALA A 116 20.07 -7.43 -20.70
N ALA A 117 20.57 -6.32 -21.28
CA ALA A 117 20.50 -4.98 -20.68
C ALA A 117 19.07 -4.48 -20.47
N LEU A 118 18.22 -4.58 -21.50
CA LEU A 118 16.84 -4.09 -21.48
C LEU A 118 15.93 -4.97 -20.61
N PHE A 119 16.15 -6.28 -20.59
CA PHE A 119 15.27 -7.22 -19.89
C PHE A 119 15.78 -7.67 -18.51
N GLY A 120 17.04 -7.47 -18.13
CA GLY A 120 17.56 -7.84 -16.81
C GLY A 120 17.67 -6.66 -15.84
N GLY A 121 18.49 -5.67 -16.18
CA GLY A 121 18.78 -4.52 -15.31
C GLY A 121 17.69 -3.45 -15.33
N VAL A 122 17.23 -3.06 -16.52
CA VAL A 122 16.22 -2.00 -16.68
C VAL A 122 14.85 -2.44 -16.17
N GLY A 123 14.43 -3.67 -16.47
CA GLY A 123 13.16 -4.23 -15.99
C GLY A 123 13.09 -4.28 -14.46
N THR A 124 14.16 -4.73 -13.81
CA THR A 124 14.23 -4.75 -12.34
C THR A 124 14.28 -3.34 -11.76
N ALA A 125 15.05 -2.43 -12.35
CA ALA A 125 15.10 -1.03 -11.90
C ALA A 125 13.73 -0.33 -12.06
N ALA A 126 12.99 -0.60 -13.14
CA ALA A 126 11.64 -0.08 -13.34
C ALA A 126 10.67 -0.64 -12.30
N ALA A 127 10.70 -1.95 -12.03
CA ALA A 127 9.87 -2.57 -10.99
C ALA A 127 10.14 -1.98 -9.60
N LEU A 128 11.42 -1.78 -9.24
CA LEU A 128 11.80 -1.13 -7.98
C LEU A 128 11.38 0.34 -7.95
N THR A 129 11.49 1.06 -9.05
CA THR A 129 11.01 2.46 -9.14
C THR A 129 9.50 2.53 -8.88
N VAL A 130 8.71 1.66 -9.51
CA VAL A 130 7.26 1.60 -9.29
C VAL A 130 6.94 1.21 -7.83
N HIS A 131 7.67 0.25 -7.28
CA HIS A 131 7.53 -0.13 -5.88
C HIS A 131 7.75 1.06 -4.94
N ARG A 132 8.81 1.83 -5.16
CA ARG A 132 9.15 3.01 -4.37
C ARG A 132 8.18 4.18 -4.54
N VAL A 133 7.56 4.33 -5.71
CA VAL A 133 6.42 5.25 -5.86
C VAL A 133 5.27 4.84 -4.93
N ILE A 134 4.98 3.55 -4.83
CA ILE A 134 3.94 3.04 -3.92
C ILE A 134 4.33 3.31 -2.47
N GLU A 135 5.59 3.06 -2.07
CA GLU A 135 6.09 3.40 -0.72
C GLU A 135 6.00 4.90 -0.40
N GLY A 136 6.33 5.76 -1.37
CA GLY A 136 6.19 7.20 -1.22
C GLY A 136 4.74 7.62 -0.99
N ALA A 137 3.82 7.02 -1.74
CA ALA A 137 2.39 7.26 -1.59
C ALA A 137 1.88 6.78 -0.23
N THR A 138 2.36 5.64 0.28
CA THR A 138 1.97 5.12 1.60
C THR A 138 2.56 5.94 2.74
N LEU A 139 3.78 6.49 2.59
CA LEU A 139 4.37 7.43 3.55
C LEU A 139 3.58 8.73 3.71
N ALA A 140 2.96 9.22 2.62
CA ALA A 140 2.06 10.37 2.70
C ALA A 140 0.84 10.08 3.60
N LEU A 141 0.45 8.81 3.72
CA LEU A 141 -0.70 8.34 4.48
C LEU A 141 -0.32 7.90 5.91
N SER A 142 0.92 7.43 6.12
CA SER A 142 1.39 6.83 7.37
C SER A 142 2.54 7.62 8.00
N ALA A 143 2.24 8.34 9.08
CA ALA A 143 3.22 9.12 9.85
C ALA A 143 3.74 8.40 11.10
N SER A 144 3.85 7.05 11.07
CA SER A 144 4.39 6.30 12.21
C SER A 144 5.92 6.26 12.17
N ALA A 145 6.57 6.69 13.26
CA ALA A 145 8.03 6.65 13.37
C ALA A 145 8.60 5.23 13.15
N VAL A 146 7.90 4.19 13.60
CA VAL A 146 8.30 2.79 13.42
C VAL A 146 8.30 2.41 11.93
N VAL A 147 7.25 2.81 11.21
CA VAL A 147 7.14 2.57 9.76
C VAL A 147 8.25 3.29 9.00
N VAL A 148 8.53 4.54 9.36
CA VAL A 148 9.63 5.32 8.74
C VAL A 148 10.97 4.63 8.98
N ILE A 149 11.26 4.16 10.19
CA ILE A 149 12.51 3.43 10.49
C ILE A 149 12.60 2.14 9.66
N ALA A 150 11.52 1.38 9.58
CA ALA A 150 11.47 0.17 8.77
C ALA A 150 11.73 0.46 7.28
N LEU A 151 11.08 1.48 6.72
CA LEU A 151 11.27 1.91 5.34
C LEU A 151 12.68 2.44 5.05
N VAL A 152 13.31 3.09 6.03
CA VAL A 152 14.71 3.53 5.92
C VAL A 152 15.64 2.33 5.80
N ILE A 153 15.50 1.34 6.68
CA ILE A 153 16.33 0.11 6.63
C ILE A 153 16.09 -0.63 5.32
N HIS A 154 14.82 -0.77 4.94
CA HIS A 154 14.40 -1.38 3.68
C HIS A 154 15.04 -0.67 2.47
N SER A 155 14.94 0.65 2.41
CA SER A 155 15.47 1.48 1.32
C SER A 155 16.99 1.43 1.17
N ALA A 156 17.74 1.33 2.27
CA ALA A 156 19.17 1.08 2.19
C ALA A 156 19.47 -0.28 1.53
N GLY A 157 18.70 -1.31 1.90
CA GLY A 157 18.74 -2.63 1.29
C GLY A 157 18.47 -2.61 -0.22
N GLU A 158 17.44 -1.87 -0.65
CA GLU A 158 17.14 -1.69 -2.06
C GLU A 158 18.26 -0.96 -2.81
N GLY A 159 18.82 0.11 -2.22
CA GLY A 159 19.96 0.83 -2.82
C GLY A 159 21.15 -0.08 -3.07
N LEU A 160 21.45 -0.98 -2.13
CA LEU A 160 22.47 -2.02 -2.31
C LEU A 160 22.14 -2.98 -3.46
N ALA A 161 20.88 -3.43 -3.52
CA ALA A 161 20.40 -4.36 -4.55
C ALA A 161 20.44 -3.75 -5.96
N ILE A 162 20.00 -2.50 -6.12
CA ILE A 162 20.04 -1.77 -7.38
C ILE A 162 21.48 -1.68 -7.89
N VAL A 163 22.43 -1.29 -7.04
CA VAL A 163 23.84 -1.20 -7.45
C VAL A 163 24.38 -2.57 -7.86
N ALA A 164 24.08 -3.63 -7.09
CA ALA A 164 24.54 -4.97 -7.42
C ALA A 164 24.00 -5.46 -8.78
N LEU A 165 22.72 -5.20 -9.05
CA LEU A 165 22.06 -5.59 -10.30
C LEU A 165 22.54 -4.76 -11.49
N LEU A 166 22.73 -3.45 -11.32
CA LEU A 166 23.22 -2.57 -12.38
C LEU A 166 24.69 -2.83 -12.72
N ASP A 167 25.51 -3.14 -11.72
CA ASP A 167 26.91 -3.56 -11.91
C ASP A 167 26.97 -4.88 -12.69
N MET A 168 26.13 -5.86 -12.34
CA MET A 168 26.01 -7.11 -13.10
C MET A 168 25.51 -6.89 -14.55
N ALA A 169 24.59 -5.95 -14.76
CA ALA A 169 24.05 -5.64 -16.09
C ALA A 169 24.95 -4.71 -16.92
N GLY A 170 26.08 -4.22 -16.38
CA GLY A 170 26.96 -3.26 -17.04
C GLY A 170 26.29 -1.93 -17.40
N GLN A 171 25.20 -1.56 -16.71
CA GLN A 171 24.39 -0.39 -17.03
C GLN A 171 24.90 0.87 -16.34
N ARG A 172 24.54 2.04 -16.89
CA ARG A 172 24.87 3.33 -16.27
C ARG A 172 24.08 3.49 -14.97
N LEU A 173 24.81 3.40 -13.86
CA LEU A 173 24.26 3.40 -12.50
C LEU A 173 23.57 4.71 -12.11
N THR A 174 24.16 5.84 -12.51
CA THR A 174 23.75 7.18 -12.07
C THR A 174 22.30 7.54 -12.44
N PRO A 175 21.83 7.44 -13.70
CA PRO A 175 20.47 7.85 -14.04
C PRO A 175 19.40 6.97 -13.37
N LEU A 176 19.60 5.66 -13.33
CA LEU A 176 18.64 4.74 -12.71
C LEU A 176 18.58 4.90 -11.19
N LEU A 177 19.73 5.13 -10.55
CA LEU A 177 19.77 5.42 -9.12
C LEU A 177 19.08 6.75 -8.80
N LEU A 178 19.26 7.79 -9.63
CA LEU A 178 18.57 9.07 -9.44
C LEU A 178 17.05 8.91 -9.56
N VAL A 179 16.58 8.16 -10.56
CA VAL A 179 15.15 7.85 -10.73
C VAL A 179 14.61 7.08 -9.52
N ALA A 180 15.33 6.05 -9.07
CA ALA A 180 14.94 5.29 -7.88
C ALA A 180 14.90 6.17 -6.62
N CYS A 181 15.87 7.08 -6.43
CA CYS A 181 15.90 7.99 -5.28
C CYS A 181 14.82 9.07 -5.34
N ALA A 182 14.42 9.53 -6.53
CA ALA A 182 13.37 10.51 -6.69
C ALA A 182 11.95 9.89 -6.59
N SER A 183 11.82 8.58 -6.84
CA SER A 183 10.52 7.93 -6.94
C SER A 183 9.65 7.97 -5.66
N PRO A 184 10.18 7.89 -4.42
CA PRO A 184 9.36 8.09 -3.22
C PRO A 184 8.75 9.50 -3.13
N LEU A 185 9.46 10.53 -3.61
CA LEU A 185 8.94 11.90 -3.64
C LEU A 185 7.76 12.01 -4.62
N VAL A 186 7.88 11.37 -5.79
CA VAL A 186 6.79 11.30 -6.77
C VAL A 186 5.59 10.56 -6.19
N GLY A 187 5.82 9.44 -5.51
CA GLY A 187 4.80 8.68 -4.79
C GLY A 187 4.05 9.52 -3.77
N MET A 188 4.78 10.22 -2.91
CA MET A 188 4.21 11.09 -1.88
C MET A 188 3.37 12.20 -2.52
N ALA A 189 3.87 12.85 -3.57
CA ALA A 189 3.13 13.88 -4.29
C ALA A 189 1.81 13.33 -4.88
N ILE A 190 1.83 12.14 -5.48
CA ILE A 190 0.63 11.47 -5.99
C ILE A 190 -0.36 11.18 -4.85
N GLY A 191 0.13 10.66 -3.72
CA GLY A 191 -0.69 10.36 -2.54
C GLY A 191 -1.33 11.59 -1.92
N MET A 192 -0.68 12.76 -2.01
CA MET A 192 -1.24 14.02 -1.53
C MET A 192 -2.32 14.60 -2.45
N VAL A 193 -2.22 14.39 -3.76
CA VAL A 193 -3.13 14.99 -4.75
C VAL A 193 -4.34 14.09 -5.05
N SER A 194 -4.17 12.77 -4.99
CA SER A 194 -5.20 11.80 -5.38
C SER A 194 -5.67 11.00 -4.16
N PRO A 195 -6.80 11.35 -3.52
CA PRO A 195 -7.37 10.51 -2.45
C PRO A 195 -7.70 9.14 -3.04
N MET A 196 -6.99 8.11 -2.58
CA MET A 196 -7.21 6.76 -3.09
C MET A 196 -8.59 6.24 -2.68
N PRO A 197 -9.32 5.57 -3.59
CA PRO A 197 -10.53 4.87 -3.22
C PRO A 197 -10.20 3.89 -2.09
N SER A 198 -11.02 3.85 -1.04
CA SER A 198 -10.79 2.96 0.11
C SER A 198 -10.65 1.48 -0.29
N ARG A 199 -11.35 1.07 -1.37
CA ARG A 199 -11.27 -0.29 -1.94
C ARG A 199 -9.98 -0.56 -2.71
N ALA A 200 -9.27 0.47 -3.16
CA ALA A 200 -8.02 0.31 -3.92
C ALA A 200 -6.83 -0.01 -2.99
N VAL A 201 -6.89 0.42 -1.73
CA VAL A 201 -5.82 0.21 -0.74
C VAL A 201 -5.43 -1.27 -0.59
N PRO A 202 -6.35 -2.20 -0.25
CA PRO A 202 -5.98 -3.61 -0.08
C PRO A 202 -5.49 -4.26 -1.38
N ILE A 203 -5.97 -3.79 -2.54
CA ILE A 203 -5.49 -4.26 -3.85
C ILE A 203 -4.05 -3.82 -4.07
N LEU A 204 -3.73 -2.54 -3.80
CA LEU A 204 -2.38 -2.00 -3.93
C LEU A 204 -1.41 -2.63 -2.95
N LEU A 205 -1.82 -2.86 -1.70
CA LEU A 205 -1.03 -3.60 -0.72
C LEU A 205 -0.75 -5.02 -1.22
N GLY A 206 -1.77 -5.71 -1.76
CA GLY A 206 -1.60 -7.02 -2.39
C GLY A 206 -0.57 -7.00 -3.52
N VAL A 207 -0.68 -6.05 -4.47
CA VAL A 207 0.32 -5.88 -5.55
C VAL A 207 1.72 -5.65 -4.98
N ALA A 208 1.87 -4.76 -3.99
CA ALA A 208 3.15 -4.47 -3.35
C ALA A 208 3.75 -5.71 -2.67
N THR A 209 2.95 -6.48 -1.93
CA THR A 209 3.34 -7.77 -1.34
C THR A 209 3.86 -8.75 -2.39
N GLY A 210 3.16 -8.86 -3.52
CA GLY A 210 3.58 -9.71 -4.64
C GLY A 210 4.92 -9.29 -5.25
N ILE A 211 5.08 -7.99 -5.51
CA ILE A 211 6.33 -7.40 -6.04
C ILE A 211 7.49 -7.69 -5.09
N LEU A 212 7.33 -7.35 -3.81
CA LEU A 212 8.35 -7.52 -2.77
C LEU A 212 8.74 -8.98 -2.55
N SER A 213 7.75 -9.87 -2.54
CA SER A 213 8.00 -11.31 -2.41
C SER A 213 8.88 -11.82 -3.55
N ARG A 214 8.59 -11.39 -4.79
CA ARG A 214 9.39 -11.82 -5.95
C ARG A 214 10.79 -11.24 -5.94
N THR A 215 10.95 -9.95 -5.68
CA THR A 215 12.28 -9.31 -5.62
C THR A 215 13.13 -9.89 -4.50
N ALA A 216 12.53 -10.20 -3.35
CA ALA A 216 13.22 -10.84 -2.23
C ALA A 216 13.70 -12.26 -2.57
N LEU A 217 12.85 -13.06 -3.22
CA LEU A 217 13.24 -14.40 -3.66
C LEU A 217 14.36 -14.37 -4.69
N LEU A 218 14.37 -13.38 -5.58
CA LEU A 218 15.46 -13.19 -6.55
C LEU A 218 16.77 -12.81 -5.85
N GLY A 219 16.73 -11.85 -4.92
CA GLY A 219 17.91 -11.45 -4.16
C GLY A 219 18.48 -12.59 -3.30
N LEU A 220 17.61 -13.40 -2.68
CA LEU A 220 18.01 -14.59 -1.94
C LEU A 220 18.61 -15.67 -2.86
N LYS A 221 18.01 -15.90 -4.04
CA LYS A 221 18.55 -16.84 -5.03
C LYS A 221 19.92 -16.41 -5.55
N LEU A 222 20.11 -15.12 -5.83
CA LEU A 222 21.41 -14.56 -6.25
C LEU A 222 22.46 -14.66 -5.14
N ALA A 223 22.06 -14.47 -3.88
CA ALA A 223 22.96 -14.68 -2.76
C ALA A 223 23.35 -16.17 -2.59
N ALA A 224 22.40 -17.08 -2.80
CA ALA A 224 22.62 -18.52 -2.70
C ALA A 224 23.50 -19.05 -3.84
N SER A 225 23.31 -18.61 -5.09
CA SER A 225 24.13 -19.08 -6.22
C SER A 225 25.61 -18.69 -6.05
N ARG A 226 25.89 -17.50 -5.48
CA ARG A 226 27.27 -17.08 -5.15
C ARG A 226 27.90 -17.87 -4.01
N HIS A 227 27.10 -18.54 -3.17
CA HIS A 227 27.60 -19.44 -2.14
C HIS A 227 28.07 -20.77 -2.74
N GLU A 228 27.39 -21.28 -3.77
CA GLU A 228 27.79 -22.50 -4.49
C GLU A 228 29.16 -22.34 -5.18
N ASP A 229 29.49 -21.13 -5.64
CA ASP A 229 30.82 -20.79 -6.19
C ASP A 229 31.97 -20.76 -5.13
N GLY A 230 31.69 -21.15 -3.87
CA GLY A 230 32.69 -21.22 -2.80
C GLY A 230 33.16 -19.85 -2.27
N ARG A 231 32.55 -18.75 -2.72
CA ARG A 231 32.97 -17.38 -2.37
C ARG A 231 32.42 -16.86 -1.04
N VAL A 232 31.45 -17.56 -0.43
CA VAL A 232 30.81 -17.11 0.81
C VAL A 232 30.77 -18.23 1.84
N PRO A 233 31.37 -18.07 3.03
CA PRO A 233 31.30 -19.10 4.07
C PRO A 233 29.88 -19.24 4.65
N ARG A 234 29.44 -20.48 4.88
CA ARG A 234 28.13 -20.88 5.46
C ARG A 234 27.70 -20.10 6.70
N ARG A 235 28.69 -19.60 7.47
CA ARG A 235 28.47 -18.73 8.65
C ARG A 235 27.70 -17.46 8.31
N HIS A 236 27.91 -16.87 7.14
CA HIS A 236 27.21 -15.63 6.76
C HIS A 236 25.75 -15.85 6.42
N VAL A 237 25.41 -16.98 5.80
CA VAL A 237 24.02 -17.36 5.53
C VAL A 237 23.28 -17.59 6.84
N LEU A 238 23.91 -18.30 7.78
CA LEU A 238 23.38 -18.47 9.13
C LEU A 238 23.16 -17.11 9.80
N THR A 239 24.14 -16.20 9.80
CA THR A 239 23.93 -14.88 10.42
C THR A 239 22.78 -14.09 9.77
N ALA A 240 22.62 -14.18 8.45
CA ALA A 240 21.53 -13.49 7.76
C ALA A 240 20.16 -14.08 8.13
N ALA A 241 20.05 -15.41 8.19
CA ALA A 241 18.85 -16.10 8.64
C ALA A 241 18.53 -15.78 10.10
N THR A 242 19.53 -15.77 10.99
CA THR A 242 19.34 -15.43 12.40
C THR A 242 18.86 -13.99 12.56
N VAL A 243 19.44 -13.03 11.84
CA VAL A 243 19.01 -11.62 11.88
C VAL A 243 17.60 -11.45 11.35
N ALA A 244 17.25 -12.11 10.24
CA ALA A 244 15.88 -12.05 9.71
C ALA A 244 14.87 -12.67 10.70
N ALA A 245 15.21 -13.81 11.32
CA ALA A 245 14.37 -14.47 12.31
C ALA A 245 14.19 -13.63 13.58
N THR A 246 15.26 -12.99 14.09
CA THR A 246 15.15 -12.12 15.27
C THR A 246 14.31 -10.88 14.98
N VAL A 247 14.46 -10.26 13.81
CA VAL A 247 13.59 -9.14 13.40
C VAL A 247 12.14 -9.58 13.25
N ALA A 248 11.88 -10.71 12.57
CA ALA A 248 10.52 -11.26 12.42
C ALA A 248 9.87 -11.54 13.78
N LEU A 249 10.61 -12.16 14.71
CA LEU A 249 10.15 -12.43 16.07
C LEU A 249 9.91 -11.15 16.85
N SER A 250 10.75 -10.13 16.68
CA SER A 250 10.61 -8.84 17.37
C SER A 250 9.35 -8.11 16.89
N ILE A 251 9.11 -8.07 15.57
CA ILE A 251 7.89 -7.49 14.98
C ILE A 251 6.66 -8.25 15.47
N SER A 252 6.69 -9.58 15.41
CA SER A 252 5.60 -10.44 15.88
C SER A 252 5.32 -10.22 17.38
N ALA A 253 6.37 -10.12 18.20
CA ALA A 253 6.25 -9.90 19.63
C ALA A 253 5.61 -8.54 19.91
N VAL A 254 6.04 -7.47 19.23
CA VAL A 254 5.44 -6.12 19.37
C VAL A 254 3.96 -6.13 18.99
N GLN A 255 3.58 -6.86 17.94
CA GLN A 255 2.19 -7.00 17.53
C GLN A 255 1.34 -7.83 18.50
N TRP A 256 1.95 -8.75 19.25
CA TRP A 256 1.23 -9.70 20.12
C TRP A 256 1.09 -9.27 21.58
N ILE A 257 1.70 -8.15 22.02
CA ILE A 257 1.62 -7.68 23.42
C ILE A 257 0.14 -7.48 23.82
N PRO A 258 -0.45 -8.40 24.62
CA PRO A 258 -1.86 -8.35 25.00
C PRO A 258 -2.01 -7.29 26.08
N GLY A 259 -2.46 -6.10 25.69
CA GLY A 259 -2.58 -4.96 26.61
C GLY A 259 -2.78 -3.63 25.91
N HIS A 260 -2.40 -3.52 24.64
CA HIS A 260 -2.94 -2.46 23.78
C HIS A 260 -4.33 -2.87 23.34
N ALA A 261 -5.36 -2.44 24.08
CA ALA A 261 -6.74 -2.61 23.66
C ALA A 261 -6.90 -2.09 22.23
N PRO A 262 -7.29 -2.92 21.25
CA PRO A 262 -7.31 -2.56 19.83
C PRO A 262 -8.28 -1.44 19.45
N GLY A 263 -8.94 -0.79 20.42
CA GLY A 263 -9.87 0.32 20.22
C GLY A 263 -9.48 1.66 20.86
N ALA A 264 -8.41 1.76 21.67
CA ALA A 264 -8.12 3.02 22.36
C ALA A 264 -7.32 4.02 21.50
N GLU A 265 -6.29 3.57 20.79
CA GLU A 265 -5.45 4.45 19.96
C GLU A 265 -4.75 3.62 18.86
N ARG A 266 -5.51 2.92 18.00
CA ARG A 266 -4.97 2.67 16.66
C ARG A 266 -5.04 4.01 15.95
N PRO A 267 -3.92 4.70 15.67
CA PRO A 267 -3.97 5.83 14.76
C PRO A 267 -4.61 5.28 13.49
N THR A 268 -5.74 5.85 13.11
CA THR A 268 -6.44 5.56 11.86
C THR A 268 -5.49 6.04 10.76
N VAL A 269 -4.54 5.17 10.40
CA VAL A 269 -3.38 5.40 9.51
C VAL A 269 -3.78 5.26 8.04
N LEU A 270 -5.05 4.93 7.77
CA LEU A 270 -5.61 4.92 6.44
C LEU A 270 -6.73 5.97 6.37
N GLY A 271 -6.32 7.16 5.92
CA GLY A 271 -7.22 8.28 5.68
C GLY A 271 -7.63 8.99 6.97
N ARG A 272 -6.71 9.73 7.60
CA ARG A 272 -7.13 10.92 8.33
C ARG A 272 -7.63 11.91 7.28
N VAL A 273 -8.91 11.75 6.92
CA VAL A 273 -9.78 12.84 6.47
C VAL A 273 -9.30 14.05 7.23
N VAL A 274 -8.82 15.07 6.50
CA VAL A 274 -8.51 16.41 7.01
C VAL A 274 -9.40 16.62 8.22
N ALA A 275 -8.82 16.71 9.41
CA ALA A 275 -9.59 16.86 10.63
C ALA A 275 -10.44 18.11 10.43
N ARG A 276 -11.68 17.91 9.99
CA ARG A 276 -12.68 18.94 9.82
C ARG A 276 -12.68 19.59 11.20
N PRO A 277 -12.44 20.91 11.29
CA PRO A 277 -12.31 21.60 12.58
C PRO A 277 -13.41 21.05 13.47
N ARG A 278 -13.01 20.51 14.64
CA ARG A 278 -13.90 19.83 15.59
C ARG A 278 -15.19 20.64 15.58
N PRO A 279 -16.29 20.14 14.98
CA PRO A 279 -17.48 20.96 14.87
C PRO A 279 -17.78 21.38 16.29
N ASN A 280 -17.89 22.69 16.52
CA ASN A 280 -18.40 23.23 17.77
C ASN A 280 -19.50 22.28 18.24
N PRO A 281 -19.45 21.78 19.49
CA PRO A 281 -20.32 20.70 19.96
C PRO A 281 -21.70 20.98 19.41
N ALA A 282 -22.11 20.14 18.45
CA ALA A 282 -23.27 20.45 17.64
C ALA A 282 -24.40 20.74 18.63
N PRO A 283 -25.14 21.85 18.47
CA PRO A 283 -26.19 22.22 19.41
C PRO A 283 -27.03 20.97 19.65
N THR A 284 -27.23 20.64 20.94
CA THR A 284 -27.85 19.38 21.34
C THR A 284 -29.11 19.20 20.49
N PRO A 285 -29.17 18.15 19.67
CA PRO A 285 -30.20 18.08 18.65
C PRO A 285 -31.57 18.14 19.33
N PRO A 286 -32.51 18.94 18.80
CA PRO A 286 -33.80 19.14 19.45
C PRO A 286 -34.46 17.79 19.77
N SER A 287 -35.03 17.67 20.97
CA SER A 287 -35.82 16.50 21.34
C SER A 287 -37.21 16.64 20.73
N PHE A 288 -37.64 15.63 19.98
CA PHE A 288 -38.96 15.60 19.37
C PHE A 288 -39.88 14.72 20.22
N ARG A 289 -41.08 15.22 20.54
CA ARG A 289 -42.03 14.48 21.38
C ARG A 289 -42.83 13.45 20.59
N ASP A 290 -43.04 13.69 19.30
CA ASP A 290 -43.81 12.81 18.42
C ASP A 290 -43.25 12.77 16.99
N LYS A 291 -43.78 11.82 16.20
CA LYS A 291 -43.36 11.61 14.80
C LYS A 291 -43.71 12.81 13.91
N ARG A 292 -44.80 13.55 14.21
CA ARG A 292 -45.26 14.69 13.41
C ARG A 292 -44.30 15.87 13.55
N GLN A 293 -43.79 16.14 14.75
CA GLN A 293 -42.78 17.16 15.00
C GLN A 293 -41.47 16.86 14.28
N LEU A 294 -41.00 15.60 14.32
CA LEU A 294 -39.80 15.19 13.58
C LEU A 294 -39.99 15.40 12.07
N ARG A 295 -41.12 14.94 11.52
CA ARG A 295 -41.42 15.15 10.09
C ARG A 295 -41.54 16.63 9.75
N GLY A 296 -42.23 17.41 10.56
CA GLY A 296 -42.34 18.86 10.37
C GLY A 296 -40.97 19.55 10.30
N ALA A 297 -40.05 19.20 11.20
CA ALA A 297 -38.68 19.72 11.19
C ALA A 297 -37.87 19.25 9.97
N PHE A 298 -38.07 18.02 9.51
CA PHE A 298 -37.45 17.53 8.28
C PHE A 298 -37.98 18.27 7.04
N VAL A 299 -39.30 18.41 6.92
CA VAL A 299 -39.96 19.09 5.79
C VAL A 299 -39.63 20.58 5.73
N SER A 300 -39.49 21.24 6.89
CA SER A 300 -39.11 22.65 6.95
C SER A 300 -37.60 22.89 6.72
N GLY A 301 -36.80 21.83 6.57
CA GLY A 301 -35.34 21.93 6.44
C GLY A 301 -34.61 22.22 7.76
N ALA A 302 -35.31 22.28 8.89
CA ALA A 302 -34.70 22.44 10.22
C ALA A 302 -33.91 21.20 10.66
N LEU A 303 -34.17 20.04 10.04
CA LEU A 303 -33.47 18.79 10.27
C LEU A 303 -33.08 18.16 8.94
N SER A 304 -31.77 18.02 8.67
CA SER A 304 -31.31 17.36 7.44
C SER A 304 -31.45 15.84 7.51
N LEU A 305 -31.46 15.17 6.35
CA LEU A 305 -31.51 13.71 6.29
C LEU A 305 -30.32 13.07 7.00
N ALA A 306 -29.11 13.66 6.84
CA ALA A 306 -27.90 13.21 7.53
C ALA A 306 -28.02 13.32 9.06
N GLN A 307 -28.55 14.44 9.55
CA GLN A 307 -28.82 14.61 10.98
C GLN A 307 -29.83 13.60 11.48
N LEU A 308 -30.88 13.31 10.69
CA LEU A 308 -31.91 12.35 11.04
C LEU A 308 -31.38 10.91 11.08
N PHE A 309 -30.51 10.49 10.15
CA PHE A 309 -29.85 9.18 10.20
C PHE A 309 -28.83 9.04 11.33
N ALA A 310 -28.25 10.13 11.80
CA ALA A 310 -27.34 10.14 12.96
C ALA A 310 -28.06 9.99 14.30
N ARG A 311 -29.39 10.17 14.36
CA ARG A 311 -30.17 10.04 15.60
C ARG A 311 -30.36 8.57 15.98
N THR A 312 -30.11 8.25 17.25
CA THR A 312 -30.24 6.90 17.81
C THR A 312 -31.51 6.70 18.65
N ASP A 313 -32.34 7.73 18.78
CA ASP A 313 -33.55 7.66 19.61
C ASP A 313 -34.61 6.68 19.05
N ARG A 314 -35.35 6.06 19.97
CA ARG A 314 -36.34 5.01 19.67
C ARG A 314 -37.46 5.51 18.74
N LEU A 315 -37.78 6.81 18.80
CA LEU A 315 -38.80 7.43 17.97
C LEU A 315 -38.35 7.45 16.51
N THR A 316 -37.14 7.95 16.24
CA THR A 316 -36.55 8.06 14.91
C THR A 316 -36.37 6.67 14.28
N ARG A 317 -35.81 5.72 15.04
CA ARG A 317 -35.59 4.35 14.54
C ARG A 317 -36.87 3.64 14.08
N ARG A 318 -38.04 3.98 14.62
CA ARG A 318 -39.34 3.35 14.32
C ARG A 318 -40.17 4.10 13.27
N ILE A 319 -39.61 5.10 12.61
CA ILE A 319 -40.29 5.83 11.53
C ILE A 319 -40.03 5.13 10.21
N ARG A 320 -41.11 4.90 9.45
CA ARG A 320 -41.04 4.34 8.11
C ARG A 320 -40.40 5.35 7.16
N VAL A 321 -39.43 4.89 6.38
CA VAL A 321 -38.64 5.75 5.47
C VAL A 321 -39.55 6.41 4.45
N ALA A 322 -40.46 5.64 3.83
CA ALA A 322 -41.44 6.15 2.87
C ALA A 322 -42.36 7.23 3.45
N TRP A 323 -42.77 7.10 4.72
CA TRP A 323 -43.63 8.11 5.37
C TRP A 323 -42.90 9.43 5.62
N LEU A 324 -41.61 9.36 5.96
CA LEU A 324 -40.77 10.53 6.17
C LEU A 324 -40.50 11.24 4.83
N LEU A 325 -40.04 10.50 3.82
CA LEU A 325 -39.63 11.06 2.54
C LEU A 325 -40.78 11.66 1.76
N ARG A 326 -42.02 11.14 1.89
CA ARG A 326 -43.23 11.77 1.32
C ARG A 326 -43.50 13.19 1.80
N GLY A 327 -42.79 13.69 2.81
CA GLY A 327 -42.86 15.10 3.21
C GLY A 327 -41.88 16.00 2.44
N HIS A 328 -40.94 15.43 1.69
CA HIS A 328 -39.85 16.21 1.10
C HIS A 328 -40.37 17.17 0.03
N PRO A 329 -40.02 18.47 0.07
CA PRO A 329 -40.63 19.49 -0.79
C PRO A 329 -40.24 19.38 -2.27
N ARG A 330 -39.16 18.64 -2.60
CA ARG A 330 -38.63 18.53 -3.97
C ARG A 330 -39.02 17.28 -4.74
N TYR A 331 -39.58 16.26 -4.10
CA TYR A 331 -39.83 14.97 -4.74
C TYR A 331 -41.31 14.63 -4.71
N ASP A 332 -41.85 14.19 -5.84
CA ASP A 332 -43.21 13.68 -5.88
C ASP A 332 -43.27 12.27 -5.27
N GLN A 333 -44.49 11.82 -4.95
CA GLN A 333 -44.71 10.51 -4.37
C GLN A 333 -44.26 9.36 -5.30
N GLY A 334 -44.32 9.56 -6.62
CA GLY A 334 -43.79 8.61 -7.61
C GLY A 334 -42.27 8.49 -7.54
N ASP A 335 -41.56 9.61 -7.60
CA ASP A 335 -40.09 9.65 -7.55
C ASP A 335 -39.55 8.99 -6.27
N ILE A 336 -40.22 9.20 -5.14
CA ILE A 336 -39.83 8.59 -3.87
C ILE A 336 -40.03 7.08 -3.89
N ALA A 337 -41.10 6.58 -4.50
CA ALA A 337 -41.34 5.14 -4.60
C ALA A 337 -40.27 4.47 -5.47
N ASP A 338 -39.91 5.08 -6.59
CA ASP A 338 -38.86 4.59 -7.49
C ASP A 338 -37.49 4.63 -6.82
N LEU A 339 -37.14 5.75 -6.17
CA LEU A 339 -35.90 5.88 -5.41
C LEU A 339 -35.77 4.78 -4.33
N LEU A 340 -36.84 4.54 -3.58
CA LEU A 340 -36.85 3.49 -2.55
C LEU A 340 -36.74 2.10 -3.17
N PHE A 341 -37.38 1.86 -4.31
CA PHE A 341 -37.28 0.59 -5.03
C PHE A 341 -35.85 0.33 -5.52
N PHE A 342 -35.20 1.31 -6.15
CA PHE A 342 -33.83 1.20 -6.65
C PHE A 342 -32.81 0.99 -5.51
N ALA A 343 -33.01 1.65 -4.37
CA ALA A 343 -32.20 1.45 -3.17
C ALA A 343 -32.50 0.12 -2.43
N GLY A 344 -33.45 -0.70 -2.92
CA GLY A 344 -33.84 -1.96 -2.28
C GLY A 344 -34.58 -1.78 -0.93
N ILE A 345 -35.24 -0.64 -0.72
CA ILE A 345 -35.93 -0.27 0.51
C ILE A 345 -37.43 -0.52 0.34
N GLY A 346 -37.90 -1.64 0.88
CA GLY A 346 -39.34 -1.98 0.90
C GLY A 346 -40.21 -0.98 1.71
N PRO A 347 -41.53 -0.93 1.46
CA PRO A 347 -42.44 0.10 1.97
C PRO A 347 -42.61 0.12 3.50
N ASP A 348 -42.31 -0.99 4.17
CA ASP A 348 -42.40 -1.13 5.62
C ASP A 348 -41.07 -0.91 6.36
N HIS A 349 -39.96 -0.70 5.64
CA HIS A 349 -38.67 -0.42 6.27
C HIS A 349 -38.72 0.85 7.12
N THR A 350 -38.19 0.73 8.33
CA THR A 350 -37.97 1.86 9.22
C THR A 350 -36.55 2.37 9.09
N ILE A 351 -36.28 3.59 9.55
CA ILE A 351 -34.91 4.16 9.56
C ILE A 351 -33.94 3.26 10.32
N GLY A 352 -34.42 2.57 11.37
CA GLY A 352 -33.61 1.64 12.14
C GLY A 352 -33.20 0.37 11.39
N ASP A 353 -33.88 0.03 10.30
CA ASP A 353 -33.65 -1.17 9.48
C ASP A 353 -32.69 -0.89 8.32
N LEU A 354 -32.43 0.38 8.00
CA LEU A 354 -31.54 0.76 6.91
C LEU A 354 -30.07 0.44 7.23
N ASP A 355 -29.42 -0.29 6.33
CA ASP A 355 -27.97 -0.51 6.36
C ASP A 355 -27.18 0.74 5.91
N ASP A 356 -25.86 0.70 6.07
CA ASP A 356 -24.99 1.84 5.74
C ASP A 356 -24.98 2.17 4.24
N ARG A 357 -25.19 1.16 3.38
CA ARG A 357 -25.23 1.35 1.93
C ARG A 357 -26.50 2.09 1.52
N GLN A 358 -27.66 1.66 2.02
CA GLN A 358 -28.96 2.28 1.77
C GLN A 358 -29.01 3.72 2.29
N ARG A 359 -28.41 3.97 3.47
CA ARG A 359 -28.28 5.33 4.02
C ARG A 359 -27.42 6.21 3.13
N ALA A 360 -26.28 5.71 2.64
CA ALA A 360 -25.39 6.47 1.76
C ALA A 360 -26.04 6.79 0.41
N GLU A 361 -26.79 5.85 -0.16
CA GLU A 361 -27.52 6.03 -1.42
C GLU A 361 -28.63 7.08 -1.29
N LEU A 362 -29.45 6.99 -0.23
CA LEU A 362 -30.46 8.02 0.06
C LEU A 362 -29.85 9.40 0.34
N LEU A 363 -28.67 9.46 0.99
CA LEU A 363 -27.98 10.73 1.21
C LEU A 363 -27.47 11.32 -0.09
N ALA A 364 -26.93 10.52 -1.01
CA ALA A 364 -26.40 10.99 -2.28
C ALA A 364 -27.50 11.60 -3.17
N GLU A 365 -28.71 11.03 -3.14
CA GLU A 365 -29.84 11.49 -3.97
C GLU A 365 -30.65 12.64 -3.35
N LEU A 366 -30.66 12.76 -2.02
CA LEU A 366 -31.54 13.70 -1.31
C LEU A 366 -30.82 14.89 -0.65
N SER A 367 -29.48 14.93 -0.62
CA SER A 367 -28.69 16.07 -0.14
C SER A 367 -28.49 17.12 -1.23
#